data_AF-A0A3A6N339-F1
#
_entry.id   AF-A0A3A6N339-F1
#
_cell.length_a   1.000
_cell.length_b   1.000
_cell.length_c   1.000
_cell.angle_alpha   90.00
_cell.angle_beta   90.00
_cell.angle_gamma   90.00
#
_symmetry.space_group_name_H-M   'P 1'
#
loop_
_entity.id
_entity.type
_entity.pdbx_description
1 polymer ?
#
loop_
_entity_poly.entity_id
_entity_poly.type
_entity_poly.pdbx_seq_one_letter_code
_entity_poly.pdbx_strand_id
1 'polypeptide(L)'
;MNRDRETFDAQVEVERIRARRAEARRRLYRRSRLDRYRAELVAMKRAGASCADLVEWLRIKHRCRINRSSVDRYLKKLPELATTAPTEQI
;
A
#
# COMPACT_ATOMS: atom_id res chain seq x y z
N MET A 1 33.72 -17.44 -37.37
CA MET A 1 32.47 -16.80 -37.82
C MET A 1 31.50 -16.84 -36.64
N ASN A 2 31.36 -15.75 -35.88
CA ASN A 2 30.42 -15.68 -34.76
C ASN A 2 29.06 -15.22 -35.30
N ARG A 3 28.13 -16.16 -35.50
CA ARG A 3 26.80 -15.89 -36.07
C ARG A 3 25.66 -16.28 -35.14
N ASP A 4 25.82 -16.16 -33.84
CA ASP A 4 24.72 -16.38 -32.90
C ASP A 4 24.58 -15.18 -31.97
N ARG A 5 24.49 -13.99 -32.56
CA ARG A 5 23.91 -12.84 -31.86
C ARG A 5 22.40 -12.97 -32.02
N GLU A 6 21.84 -14.00 -31.36
CA GLU A 6 20.41 -14.19 -31.23
C GLU A 6 19.78 -12.85 -30.84
N THR A 7 18.87 -12.38 -31.68
CA THR A 7 18.20 -11.09 -31.52
C THR A 7 17.52 -11.05 -30.16
N PHE A 8 18.08 -10.28 -29.21
CA PHE A 8 17.44 -10.04 -27.93
C PHE A 8 16.12 -9.29 -28.15
N ASP A 9 15.01 -10.00 -28.08
CA ASP A 9 13.68 -9.41 -28.15
C ASP A 9 13.27 -8.87 -26.77
N ALA A 10 13.46 -7.56 -26.61
CA ALA A 10 13.13 -6.86 -25.38
C ALA A 10 11.65 -6.95 -25.00
N GLN A 11 10.73 -7.08 -25.97
CA GLN A 11 9.29 -7.16 -25.68
C GLN A 11 8.94 -8.51 -25.07
N VAL A 12 9.43 -9.60 -25.66
CA VAL A 12 9.23 -10.96 -25.14
C VAL A 12 9.77 -11.08 -23.71
N GLU A 13 10.94 -10.51 -23.43
CA GLU A 13 11.53 -10.56 -22.10
C GLU A 13 10.75 -9.71 -21.08
N VAL A 14 10.28 -8.52 -21.47
CA VAL A 14 9.42 -7.67 -20.61
C VAL A 14 8.09 -8.36 -20.29
N GLU A 15 7.48 -9.05 -21.24
CA GLU A 15 6.24 -9.80 -21.05
C GLU A 15 6.43 -10.98 -20.09
N ARG A 16 7.51 -11.76 -20.26
CA ARG A 16 7.89 -12.82 -19.31
C ARG A 16 8.06 -12.28 -17.90
N ILE A 17 8.75 -11.14 -17.74
CA ILE A 17 8.93 -10.48 -16.44
C ILE A 17 7.59 -9.99 -15.88
N ARG A 18 6.68 -9.45 -16.70
CA ARG A 18 5.34 -9.01 -16.26
C ARG A 18 4.50 -10.19 -15.77
N ALA A 19 4.49 -11.30 -16.50
CA ALA A 19 3.78 -12.53 -16.13
C ALA A 19 4.31 -13.10 -14.81
N ARG A 20 5.64 -13.23 -14.68
CA ARG A 20 6.29 -13.67 -13.43
C ARG A 20 5.96 -12.77 -12.24
N ARG A 21 6.00 -11.45 -12.44
CA ARG A 21 5.60 -10.48 -11.40
C ARG A 21 4.11 -10.58 -11.05
N ALA A 22 3.24 -10.86 -12.01
CA ALA A 22 1.80 -11.05 -11.77
C ALA A 22 1.52 -12.31 -10.96
N GLU A 23 2.18 -13.42 -11.29
CA GLU A 23 2.09 -14.68 -10.55
C GLU A 23 2.61 -14.52 -9.11
N ALA A 24 3.75 -13.86 -8.93
CA ALA A 24 4.30 -13.56 -7.61
C ALA A 24 3.37 -12.66 -6.77
N ARG A 25 2.65 -11.72 -7.40
CA ARG A 25 1.63 -10.90 -6.72
C ARG A 25 0.41 -11.71 -6.28
N ARG A 26 0.09 -12.82 -6.96
CA ARG A 26 -1.16 -13.58 -6.79
C ARG A 26 -1.22 -14.42 -5.50
N ARG A 27 -0.18 -14.43 -4.67
CA ARG A 27 -0.08 -15.32 -3.49
C ARG A 27 0.00 -14.65 -2.11
N LEU A 28 -0.04 -13.32 -2.03
CA LEU A 28 0.06 -12.61 -0.74
C LEU A 28 -1.27 -11.93 -0.36
N TYR A 29 -2.36 -12.68 -0.33
CA TYR A 29 -3.60 -12.28 0.38
C TYR A 29 -3.41 -12.29 1.91
N ARG A 30 -2.24 -11.86 2.40
CA ARG A 30 -2.03 -11.64 3.83
C ARG A 30 -2.79 -10.37 4.19
N ARG A 31 -3.65 -10.48 5.19
CA ARG A 31 -4.26 -9.32 5.86
C ARG A 31 -3.15 -8.31 6.17
N SER A 32 -3.42 -7.04 5.88
CA SER A 32 -2.48 -5.96 6.16
C SER A 32 -2.22 -5.94 7.65
N ARG A 33 -0.98 -5.64 8.07
CA ARG A 33 -0.70 -5.41 9.50
C ARG A 33 -1.54 -4.26 10.06
N LEU A 34 -1.98 -3.35 9.19
CA LEU A 34 -2.88 -2.24 9.54
C LEU A 34 -4.31 -2.71 9.83
N ASP A 35 -4.74 -3.88 9.33
CA ASP A 35 -6.07 -4.42 9.59
C ASP A 35 -6.29 -4.70 11.08
N ARG A 36 -5.21 -5.00 11.81
CA ARG A 36 -5.26 -5.18 13.27
C ARG A 36 -5.64 -3.90 14.02
N TYR A 37 -5.33 -2.74 13.45
CA TYR A 37 -5.50 -1.43 14.08
C TYR A 37 -6.52 -0.56 13.33
N ARG A 38 -7.36 -1.18 12.50
CA ARG A 38 -8.27 -0.47 11.58
C ARG A 38 -9.20 0.47 12.32
N ALA A 39 -9.82 -0.01 13.41
CA ALA A 39 -10.77 0.77 14.20
C ALA A 39 -10.11 2.03 14.79
N GLU A 40 -8.93 1.88 15.38
CA GLU A 40 -8.17 2.95 16.00
C GLU A 40 -7.67 3.96 14.95
N LEU A 41 -7.15 3.47 13.82
CA LEU A 41 -6.70 4.34 12.73
C LEU A 41 -7.85 5.16 12.14
N VAL A 42 -9.04 4.57 12.00
CA VAL A 42 -10.25 5.29 11.55
C VAL A 42 -10.69 6.31 12.60
N ALA A 43 -10.71 5.94 13.88
CA ALA A 43 -11.07 6.85 14.96
C ALA A 43 -10.13 8.07 15.04
N MET A 44 -8.81 7.83 15.01
CA MET A 44 -7.81 8.89 14.98
C MET A 44 -7.96 9.76 13.72
N LYS A 45 -8.24 9.16 12.56
CA LYS A 45 -8.42 9.92 11.32
C LYS A 45 -9.66 10.82 11.38
N ARG A 46 -10.75 10.34 11.98
CA ARG A 46 -11.96 11.14 12.22
C ARG A 46 -11.75 12.26 13.23
N ALA A 47 -10.84 12.07 14.19
CA ALA A 47 -10.40 13.11 15.12
C ALA A 47 -9.45 14.17 14.48
N GLY A 48 -9.20 14.10 13.17
CA GLY A 48 -8.38 15.07 12.45
C GLY A 48 -6.89 14.71 12.36
N ALA A 49 -6.48 13.52 12.81
CA ALA A 49 -5.06 13.13 12.75
C ALA A 49 -4.52 13.08 11.32
N SER A 50 -3.27 13.52 11.15
CA SER A 50 -2.55 13.39 9.90
C SER A 50 -2.02 11.96 9.71
N CYS A 51 -1.67 11.59 8.48
CA CYS A 51 -1.05 10.28 8.24
C CYS A 51 0.31 10.12 8.94
N ALA A 52 1.00 11.22 9.29
CA ALA A 52 2.25 11.18 10.05
C ALA A 52 1.99 10.79 11.50
N ASP A 53 0.95 11.36 12.11
CA ASP A 53 0.54 11.05 13.49
C ASP A 53 0.17 9.58 13.65
N LEU A 54 -0.53 9.03 12.64
CA LEU A 54 -0.89 7.61 12.63
C LEU A 54 0.34 6.69 12.56
N VAL A 55 1.36 7.06 11.78
CA VAL A 55 2.62 6.30 11.70
C VAL A 55 3.37 6.36 13.03
N GLU A 56 3.45 7.54 13.64
CA GLU A 56 4.14 7.71 14.91
C GLU A 56 3.41 6.98 16.05
N TRP A 57 2.08 7.04 16.07
CA TRP A 57 1.27 6.26 17.02
C TRP A 57 1.51 4.75 16.87
N LEU A 58 1.50 4.22 15.64
CA LEU A 58 1.82 2.82 15.37
C LEU A 58 3.23 2.44 15.84
N ARG A 59 4.20 3.36 15.69
CA ARG A 59 5.57 3.16 16.13
C ARG A 59 5.69 3.14 17.64
N ILE A 60 5.12 4.12 18.34
CA ILE A 60 5.25 4.27 19.79
C ILE A 60 4.42 3.22 20.53
N LYS A 61 3.14 3.06 20.16
CA LYS A 61 2.20 2.20 20.89
C LYS A 61 2.31 0.72 20.51
N HIS A 62 2.59 0.44 19.24
CA HIS A 62 2.55 -0.93 18.72
C HIS A 62 3.88 -1.44 18.18
N ARG A 63 4.97 -0.65 18.31
CA ARG A 63 6.30 -0.96 17.74
C ARG A 63 6.24 -1.32 16.26
N CYS A 64 5.20 -0.82 15.56
CA CYS A 64 4.88 -1.18 14.20
C CYS A 64 5.44 -0.13 13.24
N ARG A 65 6.55 -0.45 12.58
CA ARG A 65 7.19 0.46 11.60
C ARG A 65 6.52 0.33 10.24
N ILE A 66 5.77 1.35 9.82
CA ILE A 66 5.05 1.42 8.54
C ILE A 66 5.34 2.76 7.88
N ASN A 67 5.50 2.77 6.55
CA ASN A 67 5.66 4.01 5.80
C ASN A 67 4.34 4.79 5.73
N ARG A 68 4.39 6.12 5.87
CA ARG A 68 3.26 7.03 5.67
C ARG A 68 2.47 6.74 4.39
N SER A 69 3.13 6.46 3.27
CA SER A 69 2.46 6.12 2.01
C SER A 69 1.65 4.83 2.07
N SER A 70 2.06 3.88 2.92
CA SER A 70 1.32 2.64 3.15
C SER A 70 0.08 2.87 3.98
N VAL A 71 0.14 3.75 4.99
CA VAL A 71 -1.02 4.19 5.77
C VAL A 71 -1.99 4.96 4.88
N ASP A 72 -1.52 5.93 4.10
CA ASP A 72 -2.35 6.70 3.16
C ASP A 72 -3.10 5.80 2.16
N ARG A 73 -2.38 4.89 1.49
CA ARG A 73 -2.99 3.93 0.56
C ARG A 73 -3.99 3.02 1.25
N TYR A 74 -3.71 2.62 2.49
CA TYR A 74 -4.61 1.77 3.27
C TYR A 74 -5.91 2.48 3.59
N LEU A 75 -5.83 3.70 4.15
CA LEU A 75 -7.00 4.50 4.51
C LEU A 75 -7.89 4.82 3.30
N LYS A 76 -7.28 5.10 2.13
CA LYS A 76 -8.03 5.34 0.88
C LYS A 76 -8.84 4.14 0.40
N LYS A 77 -8.49 2.92 0.83
CA LYS A 77 -9.24 1.70 0.50
C LYS A 77 -10.38 1.42 1.48
N LEU A 78 -10.43 2.14 2.60
CA LEU A 78 -11.41 1.89 3.64
C LEU A 78 -12.74 2.57 3.29
N PRO A 79 -13.86 1.82 3.21
CA PRO A 79 -15.18 2.42 3.02
C PRO A 79 -15.57 3.36 4.16
N GLU A 80 -15.05 3.16 5.38
CA GLU A 80 -15.38 3.96 6.56
C GLU A 80 -14.95 5.42 6.49
N LEU A 81 -13.99 5.73 5.60
CA LEU A 81 -13.47 7.07 5.39
C LEU A 81 -13.93 7.70 4.06
N ALA A 82 -14.43 6.89 3.12
CA ALA A 82 -14.98 7.36 1.86
C ALA A 82 -16.26 8.22 2.03
N THR A 83 -16.99 8.01 3.13
CA THR A 83 -18.21 8.74 3.46
C THR A 83 -17.95 10.06 4.20
N THR A 84 -16.70 10.38 4.55
CA THR A 84 -16.36 11.68 5.17
C THR A 84 -16.37 12.76 4.09
N ALA A 85 -17.57 13.27 3.79
CA ALA A 85 -17.78 14.53 3.09
C ALA A 85 -16.96 15.66 3.77
N PRO A 86 -16.53 16.69 3.02
CA PRO A 86 -15.49 17.61 3.47
C PRO A 86 -15.95 18.33 4.72
N THR A 87 -15.14 18.25 5.78
CA THR A 87 -15.20 19.22 6.86
C THR A 87 -14.78 20.57 6.27
N GLU A 88 -15.76 21.34 5.83
CA GLU A 88 -15.65 22.78 5.64
C GLU A 88 -15.16 23.36 6.97
N GLN A 89 -13.92 23.81 6.96
CA GLN A 89 -13.41 24.73 7.98
C GLN A 89 -14.00 26.10 7.63
N ILE A 90 -14.94 26.57 8.45
CA ILE A 90 -15.43 27.95 8.49
C ILE A 90 -14.53 28.74 9.44
#